data_AF-A0A0Q3FVP8-F1
#
_entry.id   AF-A0A0Q3FVP8-F1
#
_cell.length_a   1.000
_cell.length_b   1.000
_cell.length_c   1.000
_cell.angle_alpha   90.00
_cell.angle_beta   90.00
_cell.angle_gamma   90.00
#
_symmetry.space_group_name_H-M   'P 1'
#
loop_
_entity.id
_entity.type
_entity.pdbx_description
1 polymer ?
#
loop_
_entity_poly.entity_id
_entity_poly.type
_entity_poly.pdbx_seq_one_letter_code
_entity_poly.pdbx_strand_id
1 'polypeptide(L)'
;MYSGYVTVDAAAGRALFYWLIEASSTAAPDSAPLVLWLNGGPGCSSVGYGASEELGAFRISPDGTTLVPNPYSWNKMANMLFLDSPAGVGYSYSNTTSDLFTPGDNKTGQFFRITYLFKC
;
A
#
# COMPACT_ATOMS: atom_id res chain seq x y z
N MET A 1 -7.12 -8.30 8.04
CA MET A 1 -6.84 -7.56 6.78
C MET A 1 -7.73 -6.33 6.73
N TYR A 2 -7.18 -5.19 6.33
CA TYR A 2 -7.88 -3.91 6.26
C TYR A 2 -7.49 -3.18 5.00
N SER A 3 -8.43 -2.49 4.36
CA SER A 3 -8.12 -1.59 3.25
C SER A 3 -8.97 -0.33 3.35
N GLY A 4 -8.46 0.75 2.78
CA GLY A 4 -9.16 2.03 2.83
C GLY A 4 -8.29 3.16 2.33
N TYR A 5 -8.74 4.38 2.62
CA TYR A 5 -8.09 5.60 2.19
C TYR A 5 -7.60 6.41 3.37
N VAL A 6 -6.42 7.01 3.22
CA VAL A 6 -5.92 8.05 4.12
C VAL A 6 -5.85 9.35 3.34
N THR A 7 -6.61 10.36 3.79
CA THR A 7 -6.54 11.71 3.21
C THR A 7 -5.22 12.35 3.60
N VAL A 8 -4.44 12.73 2.60
CA VAL A 8 -3.09 13.32 2.78
C VAL A 8 -3.06 14.82 2.46
N ASP A 9 -4.09 15.32 1.77
CA ASP A 9 -4.30 16.74 1.50
C ASP A 9 -5.81 16.99 1.34
N ALA A 10 -6.43 17.53 2.38
CA ALA A 10 -7.88 17.77 2.39
C ALA A 10 -8.28 18.88 1.42
N ALA A 11 -7.41 19.88 1.19
CA ALA A 11 -7.71 20.99 0.29
C ALA A 11 -7.71 20.54 -1.18
N ALA A 12 -6.74 19.70 -1.56
CA ALA A 12 -6.69 19.12 -2.89
C ALA A 12 -7.68 17.96 -3.08
N GLY A 13 -8.26 17.43 -2.00
CA GLY A 13 -9.04 16.19 -2.01
C GLY A 13 -8.19 14.97 -2.39
N ARG A 14 -6.94 14.93 -1.90
CA ARG A 14 -5.96 13.88 -2.21
C ARG A 14 -5.97 12.80 -1.14
N ALA A 15 -6.18 11.55 -1.55
CA ALA A 15 -6.18 10.40 -0.66
C ALA A 15 -5.41 9.22 -1.25
N LEU A 16 -4.69 8.51 -0.39
CA LEU A 16 -3.92 7.32 -0.76
C LEU A 16 -4.62 6.06 -0.28
N PHE A 17 -4.72 5.08 -1.18
CA PHE A 17 -5.25 3.77 -0.87
C PHE A 17 -4.18 2.89 -0.25
N TYR A 18 -4.56 2.17 0.80
CA TYR A 18 -3.71 1.18 1.45
C TYR A 18 -4.41 -0.18 1.54
N TRP A 19 -3.60 -1.23 1.61
CA TRP A 19 -4.02 -2.56 2.00
C TRP A 19 -3.08 -3.12 3.07
N LEU A 20 -3.59 -3.31 4.27
CA LEU A 20 -2.91 -3.92 5.40
C LEU A 20 -3.26 -5.40 5.49
N ILE A 21 -2.25 -6.24 5.44
CA ILE A 21 -2.33 -7.68 5.66
C ILE A 21 -1.55 -8.02 6.92
N GLU A 22 -2.26 -8.43 7.96
CA GLU A 22 -1.68 -8.75 9.26
C GLU A 22 -0.84 -10.03 9.22
N ALA A 23 0.04 -10.14 10.21
CA ALA A 23 0.87 -11.31 10.41
C ALA A 23 -0.01 -12.57 10.62
N SER A 24 0.39 -13.69 10.02
CA SER A 24 -0.43 -14.91 9.96
C SER A 24 0.23 -16.16 10.55
N SER A 25 1.49 -16.10 11.00
CA SER A 25 2.22 -17.30 11.44
C SER A 25 3.10 -17.09 12.67
N THR A 26 4.33 -16.58 12.52
CA THR A 26 5.36 -16.71 13.57
C THR A 26 5.22 -15.72 14.72
N ALA A 27 4.50 -14.62 14.51
CA ALA A 27 4.20 -13.62 15.52
C ALA A 27 2.70 -13.30 15.48
N ALA A 28 2.11 -13.12 16.66
CA ALA A 28 0.76 -12.56 16.75
C ALA A 28 0.77 -11.15 16.12
N PRO A 29 -0.30 -10.73 15.40
CA PRO A 29 -0.36 -9.44 14.72
C PRO A 29 0.15 -8.26 15.56
N ASP A 30 -0.27 -8.18 16.82
CA ASP A 30 0.08 -7.06 17.73
C ASP A 30 1.57 -7.03 18.13
N SER A 31 2.26 -8.16 17.99
CA SER A 31 3.69 -8.30 18.32
C SER A 31 4.61 -8.33 17.09
N ALA A 32 4.02 -8.44 15.90
CA ALA A 32 4.76 -8.51 14.64
C ALA A 32 5.18 -7.11 14.17
N PRO A 33 6.36 -6.97 13.55
CA PRO A 33 6.78 -5.67 13.00
C PRO A 33 5.82 -5.22 11.89
N LEU A 34 5.64 -3.91 11.77
CA LEU A 34 4.96 -3.28 10.64
C LEU A 34 5.97 -2.98 9.53
N VAL A 35 5.70 -3.48 8.32
CA VAL A 35 6.51 -3.25 7.12
C VAL A 35 5.68 -2.50 6.09
N LEU A 36 6.10 -1.28 5.76
CA LEU A 36 5.58 -0.53 4.62
C LEU A 36 6.28 -1.00 3.34
N TRP A 37 5.49 -1.41 2.35
CA TRP A 37 5.98 -1.81 1.03
C TRP A 37 5.53 -0.83 -0.05
N LEU A 38 6.49 -0.37 -0.86
CA LEU A 38 6.28 0.58 -1.94
C LEU A 38 6.90 0.04 -3.23
N ASN A 39 6.08 -0.19 -4.25
CA ASN A 39 6.58 -0.41 -5.60
C ASN A 39 6.97 0.92 -6.26
N GLY A 40 7.95 0.85 -7.15
CA GLY A 40 8.55 2.01 -7.83
C GLY A 40 7.93 2.31 -9.20
N GLY A 41 8.79 2.61 -10.19
CA GLY A 41 8.37 2.98 -11.55
C GLY A 41 9.03 4.28 -11.98
N PRO A 42 8.42 5.45 -11.70
CA PRO A 42 7.26 5.77 -10.85
C PRO A 42 5.89 5.45 -11.47
N GLY A 43 4.87 5.23 -10.64
CA GLY A 43 3.47 5.09 -11.08
C GLY A 43 2.89 3.67 -11.00
N CYS A 44 3.69 2.68 -10.57
CA CYS A 44 3.23 1.30 -10.43
C CYS A 44 2.55 1.09 -9.06
N SER A 45 1.48 0.31 -9.04
CA SER A 45 0.72 0.02 -7.82
C SER A 45 1.44 -0.98 -6.92
N SER A 46 1.56 -0.66 -5.64
CA SER A 46 2.08 -1.59 -4.63
C SER A 46 1.10 -2.73 -4.33
N VAL A 47 -0.20 -2.47 -4.52
CA VAL A 47 -1.25 -3.49 -4.41
C VAL A 47 -1.25 -4.41 -5.64
N GLY A 48 -1.16 -3.84 -6.83
CA GLY A 48 -1.08 -4.58 -8.09
C GLY A 48 0.15 -5.49 -8.14
N TYR A 49 1.34 -4.96 -7.87
CA TYR A 49 2.58 -5.75 -7.94
C TYR A 49 2.92 -6.40 -6.60
N GLY A 50 3.30 -5.61 -5.59
CA GLY A 50 3.78 -6.10 -4.30
C GLY A 50 2.84 -7.10 -3.63
N ALA A 51 1.55 -6.74 -3.51
CA ALA A 51 0.57 -7.57 -2.83
C ALA A 51 0.09 -8.77 -3.67
N SER A 52 -0.10 -8.60 -4.97
CA SER A 52 -0.77 -9.62 -5.80
C SER A 52 0.19 -10.49 -6.62
N GLU A 53 1.39 -10.00 -6.93
CA GLU A 53 2.35 -10.64 -7.85
C GLU A 53 3.75 -10.86 -7.25
N GLU A 54 4.02 -10.39 -6.03
CA GLU A 54 5.34 -10.55 -5.39
C GLU A 54 5.24 -11.25 -4.03
N LEU A 55 4.99 -10.49 -2.96
CA LEU A 55 5.24 -10.94 -1.60
C LEU A 55 4.01 -10.91 -0.68
N GLY A 56 2.85 -10.50 -1.20
CA GLY A 56 1.60 -10.54 -0.46
C GLY A 56 1.08 -11.96 -0.21
N ALA A 57 -0.02 -12.04 0.53
CA ALA A 57 -0.58 -13.30 1.03
C ALA A 57 -1.17 -14.20 -0.06
N PHE A 58 -1.54 -13.61 -1.21
CA PHE A 58 -2.22 -14.32 -2.29
C PHE A 58 -1.57 -14.01 -3.63
N ARG A 59 -1.71 -14.95 -4.56
CA ARG A 59 -1.47 -14.77 -5.99
C ARG A 59 -2.79 -14.86 -6.75
N ILE A 60 -2.91 -14.10 -7.82
CA ILE A 60 -4.05 -14.19 -8.74
C ILE A 60 -3.79 -15.36 -9.70
N SER A 61 -4.76 -16.27 -9.80
CA SER A 61 -4.72 -17.38 -10.76
C SER A 61 -4.82 -16.89 -12.20
N PRO A 62 -4.38 -17.68 -13.20
CA PRO A 62 -4.52 -17.32 -14.62
C PRO A 62 -5.96 -17.06 -15.09
N ASP A 63 -6.96 -17.54 -14.35
CA ASP A 63 -8.38 -17.26 -14.61
C ASP A 63 -8.81 -15.82 -14.25
N GLY A 64 -7.93 -15.04 -13.61
CA GLY A 64 -8.16 -13.66 -13.21
C GLY A 64 -9.19 -13.48 -12.08
N THR A 65 -9.69 -14.56 -11.48
CA THR A 65 -10.81 -14.52 -10.52
C THR A 65 -10.55 -15.32 -9.25
N THR A 66 -9.66 -16.31 -9.30
CA THR A 66 -9.30 -17.12 -8.13
C THR A 66 -8.05 -16.57 -7.45
N LEU A 67 -8.08 -16.53 -6.12
CA LEU A 67 -6.91 -16.21 -5.29
C LEU A 67 -6.31 -17.48 -4.70
N VAL A 68 -5.00 -17.66 -4.84
CA VAL A 68 -4.26 -18.81 -4.31
C VAL A 68 -3.29 -18.34 -3.23
N PRO A 69 -3.23 -18.98 -2.05
CA PRO A 69 -2.27 -18.62 -1.01
C PRO A 69 -0.83 -18.66 -1.51
N ASN A 70 -0.04 -17.63 -1.20
CA ASN A 70 1.38 -17.59 -1.49
C ASN A 70 2.16 -18.28 -0.36
N PRO A 71 2.81 -19.43 -0.60
CA PRO A 71 3.57 -20.15 0.43
C PRO A 71 4.80 -19.37 0.93
N TYR A 72 5.24 -18.32 0.24
CA TYR A 72 6.39 -17.51 0.60
C TYR A 72 6.00 -16.06 0.96
N SER A 73 4.75 -15.84 1.36
CA SER A 73 4.26 -14.51 1.73
C SER A 73 5.01 -13.92 2.92
N TRP A 74 5.34 -12.63 2.84
CA TRP A 74 6.07 -11.94 3.91
C TRP A 74 5.20 -11.69 5.14
N ASN A 75 3.86 -11.69 4.97
CA ASN A 75 2.93 -11.59 6.10
C ASN A 75 2.93 -12.84 7.00
N LYS A 76 3.78 -13.84 6.75
CA LYS A 76 4.06 -14.88 7.74
C LYS A 76 4.86 -14.36 8.93
N MET A 77 5.60 -13.27 8.76
CA MET A 77 6.56 -12.73 9.73
C MET A 77 6.27 -11.28 10.16
N ALA A 78 5.42 -10.55 9.44
CA ALA A 78 5.19 -9.12 9.66
C ALA A 78 3.76 -8.71 9.29
N ASN A 79 3.32 -7.57 9.80
CA ASN A 79 2.16 -6.86 9.28
C ASN A 79 2.61 -6.10 8.01
N MET A 80 2.06 -6.45 6.87
CA MET A 80 2.43 -5.87 5.58
C MET A 80 1.46 -4.76 5.20
N LEU A 81 1.96 -3.53 5.08
CA LEU A 81 1.20 -2.37 4.62
C LEU A 81 1.62 -2.03 3.19
N PHE A 82 0.76 -2.35 2.22
CA PHE A 82 0.93 -1.94 0.82
C PHE A 82 0.26 -0.61 0.61
N LEU A 83 0.95 0.32 -0.05
CA LEU A 83 0.42 1.64 -0.31
C LEU A 83 0.61 2.02 -1.77
N ASP A 84 -0.48 2.43 -2.40
CA ASP A 84 -0.43 3.01 -3.74
C ASP A 84 -0.04 4.49 -3.65
N SER A 85 1.11 4.84 -4.21
CA SER A 85 1.65 6.20 -4.16
C SER A 85 2.40 6.52 -5.45
N PRO A 86 2.30 7.76 -5.99
CA PRO A 86 1.49 8.88 -5.48
C PRO A 86 -0.02 8.75 -5.81
N ALA A 87 -0.80 9.80 -5.52
CA ALA A 87 -2.17 9.90 -5.99
C ALA A 87 -2.25 9.79 -7.51
N GLY A 88 -3.20 9.00 -8.02
CA GLY A 88 -3.30 8.58 -9.42
C GLY A 88 -2.78 7.16 -9.69
N VAL A 89 -2.06 6.57 -8.75
CA VAL A 89 -1.58 5.18 -8.84
C VAL A 89 -2.60 4.23 -8.24
N GLY A 90 -2.90 3.14 -8.96
CA GLY A 90 -3.81 2.09 -8.49
C GLY A 90 -5.16 2.68 -8.11
N TYR A 91 -5.54 2.57 -6.83
CA TYR A 91 -6.77 3.15 -6.31
C TYR A 91 -6.61 4.55 -5.68
N SER A 92 -5.38 5.03 -5.47
CA SER A 92 -5.12 6.36 -4.91
C SER A 92 -5.55 7.47 -5.85
N TYR A 93 -6.09 8.58 -5.32
CA TYR A 93 -6.69 9.64 -6.15
C TYR A 93 -6.44 11.07 -5.62
N SER A 94 -6.67 12.05 -6.49
CA SER A 94 -6.79 13.47 -6.12
C SER A 94 -7.97 14.09 -6.87
N ASN A 95 -8.76 14.91 -6.17
CA ASN A 95 -9.81 15.72 -6.80
C ASN A 95 -9.21 16.92 -7.58
N THR A 96 -7.91 17.20 -7.41
CA THR A 96 -7.19 18.25 -8.12
C THR A 96 -6.32 17.64 -9.21
N THR A 97 -6.78 17.72 -10.47
CA THR A 97 -6.12 17.02 -11.60
C THR A 97 -4.66 17.39 -11.81
N SER A 98 -4.24 18.62 -11.49
CA SER A 98 -2.84 19.04 -11.61
C SER A 98 -1.89 18.26 -10.69
N ASP A 99 -2.41 17.63 -9.63
CA ASP A 99 -1.60 16.77 -8.76
C ASP A 99 -1.03 15.56 -9.48
N LEU A 100 -1.73 15.04 -10.48
CA LEU A 100 -1.33 13.86 -11.24
C LEU A 100 -0.12 14.13 -12.16
N PHE A 101 0.11 15.39 -12.50
CA PHE A 101 1.16 15.81 -13.45
C PHE A 101 2.32 16.56 -12.78
N THR A 102 2.23 16.79 -11.48
CA THR A 102 3.26 17.50 -10.71
C THR A 102 3.83 16.61 -9.61
N PRO A 103 4.45 15.47 -9.96
CA PRO A 103 5.18 14.68 -8.99
C PRO A 103 6.38 15.49 -8.48
N GLY A 104 6.81 15.25 -7.25
CA GLY A 104 7.99 15.90 -6.71
C GLY A 104 8.24 15.58 -5.23
N ASP A 105 9.49 15.71 -4.82
CA ASP A 105 9.98 15.31 -3.50
C ASP A 105 9.20 15.97 -2.36
N ASN A 106 8.74 17.21 -2.54
CA ASN A 106 7.96 17.90 -1.51
C ASN A 106 6.61 17.21 -1.25
N LYS A 107 5.94 16.71 -2.30
CA LYS A 107 4.68 15.96 -2.16
C LYS A 107 4.92 14.57 -1.56
N THR A 108 5.99 13.91 -1.97
CA THR A 108 6.45 12.64 -1.38
C THR A 108 6.84 12.80 0.09
N GLY A 109 7.48 13.91 0.46
CA GLY A 109 7.86 14.23 1.83
C GLY A 109 6.67 14.50 2.75
N GLN A 110 5.63 15.17 2.25
CA GLN A 110 4.36 15.32 2.99
C GLN A 110 3.72 13.96 3.31
N PHE A 111 3.83 12.99 2.41
CA PHE A 111 3.40 11.62 2.66
C PHE A 111 4.21 10.95 3.80
N PHE A 112 5.54 11.02 3.78
CA PHE A 112 6.35 10.39 4.82
C PHE A 112 6.18 11.02 6.21
N ARG A 113 5.71 12.27 6.29
CA ARG A 113 5.27 12.85 7.58
C ARG A 113 4.08 12.10 8.18
N ILE A 114 3.21 11.52 7.37
CA ILE A 114 2.08 10.71 7.83
C ILE A 114 2.53 9.32 8.28
N THR A 115 3.65 8.79 7.77
CA THR A 115 4.21 7.53 8.28
C THR A 115 4.66 7.65 9.75
N TYR A 116 5.03 8.85 10.21
CA TYR A 116 5.28 9.11 11.65
C TYR A 116 4.00 9.16 12.50
N LEU A 117 2.82 9.35 11.90
CA LEU A 117 1.53 9.31 12.62
C LEU A 117 1.06 7.88 12.94
N PHE A 118 1.66 6.85 12.33
CA PHE A 118 1.38 5.43 12.64
C PHE A 118 2.30 4.85 13.72
N LYS A 119 3.14 5.66 14.36
CA LYS A 119 3.82 5.28 15.60
C LYS A 119 2.86 5.52 16.76
N CYS A 120 2.31 4.45 17.32
CA CYS A 120 1.69 4.48 18.64
C CYS A 120 2.71 4.94 19.69
#